data_AF-A0A9D9USJ1-F1
#
_entry.id   AF-A0A9D9USJ1-F1
#
_cell.length_a   1.000
_cell.length_b   1.000
_cell.length_c   1.000
_cell.angle_alpha   90.00
_cell.angle_beta   90.00
_cell.angle_gamma   90.00
#
_symmetry.space_group_name_H-M   'P 1'
#
loop_
_entity.id
_entity.type
_entity.pdbx_description
1 polymer ?
#
loop_
_entity_poly.entity_id
_entity_poly.type
_entity_poly.pdbx_seq_one_letter_code
_entity_poly.pdbx_strand_id
1 'polypeptide(L)'
;MTIHKEGYPTLLLGFIILFILNSCNYYFFPGIFSTGLILSTLFYSFLVSFFRKPDRTIIDKDPNTLLSPCDGEIVVIEKVMETEFLKKECLQVSIFMSPLNVHINW
;
A
#
# COMPACT_ATOMS: atom_id res chain seq x y z
N MET A 1 -8.12 -8.87 -9.93
CA MET A 1 -7.41 -7.97 -9.01
C MET A 1 -8.44 -7.28 -8.12
N THR A 2 -8.39 -7.53 -6.82
CA THR A 2 -9.35 -6.99 -5.86
C THR A 2 -8.72 -5.81 -5.10
N ILE A 3 -9.51 -5.04 -4.35
CA ILE A 3 -8.99 -4.02 -3.43
C ILE A 3 -8.99 -4.58 -2.02
N HIS A 4 -7.94 -4.29 -1.25
CA HIS A 4 -7.87 -4.68 0.14
C HIS A 4 -9.02 -4.05 0.95
N LYS A 5 -9.64 -4.80 1.87
CA LYS A 5 -10.85 -4.33 2.58
C LYS A 5 -10.59 -3.03 3.38
N GLU A 6 -9.43 -2.93 4.01
CA GLU A 6 -9.01 -1.72 4.74
C GLU A 6 -8.74 -0.51 3.83
N GLY A 7 -8.63 -0.73 2.51
CA GLY A 7 -8.45 0.34 1.53
C GLY A 7 -9.74 1.10 1.21
N TYR A 8 -10.91 0.48 1.37
CA TYR A 8 -12.18 1.11 0.99
C TYR A 8 -12.48 2.41 1.74
N PRO A 9 -12.33 2.51 3.07
CA PRO A 9 -12.57 3.76 3.80
C PRO A 9 -11.66 4.89 3.32
N THR A 10 -10.36 4.60 3.12
CA THR A 10 -9.37 5.58 2.65
C THR A 10 -9.65 6.04 1.23
N LEU A 11 -10.01 5.11 0.32
CA LEU A 11 -10.37 5.44 -1.07
C LEU A 11 -11.66 6.26 -1.15
N LEU A 12 -12.65 5.97 -0.30
CA LEU A 12 -13.90 6.73 -0.24
C LEU A 12 -13.65 8.16 0.27
N LEU A 13 -12.92 8.29 1.39
CA LEU A 13 -12.58 9.59 1.95
C LEU A 13 -11.74 10.42 0.96
N GLY A 14 -10.73 9.80 0.34
CA GLY A 14 -9.90 10.43 -0.69
C GLY A 14 -10.72 10.91 -1.89
N PHE A 15 -11.71 10.12 -2.33
CA PHE A 15 -12.62 10.52 -3.41
C PHE A 15 -13.45 11.75 -3.03
N ILE A 16 -14.05 11.75 -1.84
CA ILE A 16 -14.86 12.89 -1.35
C ILE A 16 -14.02 14.17 -1.28
N ILE A 17 -12.81 14.08 -0.71
CA ILE A 17 -11.90 15.23 -0.60
C ILE A 17 -11.53 15.77 -1.98
N LEU A 18 -11.11 14.89 -2.90
CA LEU A 18 -10.75 15.30 -4.26
C LEU A 18 -11.96 15.87 -5.02
N PHE A 19 -13.15 15.32 -4.82
CA PHE A 19 -14.37 15.83 -5.43
C PHE A 19 -14.66 17.26 -4.97
N ILE A 20 -14.57 17.54 -3.67
CA ILE A 20 -14.74 18.89 -3.11
C ILE A 20 -13.68 19.84 -3.66
N LEU A 21 -12.41 19.43 -3.67
CA LEU A 21 -11.31 20.26 -4.17
C LEU A 21 -11.47 20.59 -5.66
N ASN A 22 -11.85 19.62 -6.49
CA ASN A 22 -12.09 19.85 -7.92
C ASN A 22 -13.32 20.74 -8.15
N SER A 23 -14.37 20.59 -7.35
CA SER A 23 -15.56 21.47 -7.42
C SER A 23 -15.23 22.91 -7.05
N CYS A 24 -14.46 23.12 -5.99
CA CYS A 24 -13.94 24.43 -5.62
C CYS A 24 -13.05 25.00 -6.73
N ASN A 25 -12.15 24.19 -7.30
CA ASN A 25 -11.27 24.63 -8.38
C ASN A 25 -12.07 25.08 -9.61
N TYR A 26 -13.09 24.32 -10.00
CA TYR A 26 -13.99 24.67 -11.10
C TYR A 26 -14.68 26.04 -10.87
N TYR A 27 -15.16 26.30 -9.66
CA TYR A 27 -15.90 27.54 -9.34
C TYR A 27 -14.99 28.77 -9.21
N PHE A 28 -13.87 28.65 -8.50
CA PHE A 28 -13.00 29.80 -8.19
C PHE A 28 -11.91 30.03 -9.25
N PHE A 29 -11.44 28.98 -9.92
CA PHE A 29 -10.27 29.04 -10.80
C PHE A 29 -10.47 28.22 -12.10
N PRO A 30 -11.47 28.54 -12.93
CA PRO A 30 -11.81 27.74 -14.11
C PRO A 30 -10.65 27.60 -15.11
N GLY A 31 -9.73 28.57 -15.17
CA GLY A 31 -8.57 28.55 -16.07
C GLY A 31 -7.54 27.45 -15.76
N ILE A 32 -7.51 26.90 -14.53
CA ILE A 32 -6.62 25.81 -14.12
C ILE A 32 -7.37 24.52 -13.79
N PHE A 33 -8.67 24.46 -14.13
CA PHE A 33 -9.50 23.30 -13.83
C PHE A 33 -8.98 22.02 -14.46
N SER A 34 -8.59 22.07 -15.73
CA SER A 34 -8.07 20.91 -16.45
C SER A 34 -6.79 20.37 -15.82
N THR A 35 -5.86 21.22 -15.41
CA THR A 35 -4.60 20.80 -14.77
C THR A 35 -4.85 20.23 -13.37
N GLY A 36 -5.74 20.85 -12.59
CA GLY A 36 -6.15 20.34 -11.28
C GLY A 36 -6.82 18.97 -11.36
N LEU A 37 -7.68 18.77 -12.37
CA LEU A 37 -8.37 17.51 -12.60
C LEU A 37 -7.41 16.38 -13.02
N ILE A 38 -6.46 16.67 -13.90
CA ILE A 38 -5.43 15.71 -14.33
C ILE A 38 -4.60 15.26 -13.12
N LEU A 39 -4.10 16.21 -12.31
CA LEU A 39 -3.29 15.89 -11.14
C LEU A 39 -4.07 15.08 -10.11
N SER A 40 -5.33 15.45 -9.86
CA SER A 40 -6.22 14.72 -8.95
C SER A 40 -6.46 13.29 -9.43
N THR A 41 -6.67 13.10 -10.73
CA THR A 41 -6.91 11.79 -11.34
C THR A 41 -5.67 10.90 -11.25
N LEU A 42 -4.48 11.44 -11.54
CA LEU A 42 -3.22 10.71 -11.40
C LEU A 42 -2.98 10.29 -9.95
N PHE A 43 -3.20 11.21 -9.00
CA PHE A 43 -3.04 10.93 -7.58
C PHE A 43 -4.05 9.86 -7.10
N TYR A 44 -5.32 9.98 -7.48
CA TYR A 44 -6.32 8.98 -7.11
C TYR A 44 -6.02 7.61 -7.71
N SER A 45 -5.53 7.57 -8.94
CA SER A 45 -5.10 6.33 -9.60
C SER A 45 -3.94 5.67 -8.84
N PHE A 46 -3.00 6.47 -8.32
CA PHE A 46 -1.94 5.98 -7.44
C PHE A 46 -2.51 5.40 -6.14
N LEU A 47 -3.47 6.08 -5.48
CA LEU A 47 -4.12 5.55 -4.28
C LEU A 47 -4.82 4.21 -4.53
N VAL A 48 -5.57 4.09 -5.64
CA VAL A 48 -6.20 2.83 -6.04
C VAL A 48 -5.16 1.74 -6.26
N SER A 49 -4.05 2.07 -6.93
CA SER A 49 -2.93 1.13 -7.13
C SER A 49 -2.25 0.75 -5.81
N PHE A 50 -2.16 1.64 -4.82
CA PHE A 50 -1.54 1.36 -3.53
C PHE A 50 -2.32 0.28 -2.75
N PHE A 51 -3.65 0.35 -2.77
CA PHE A 51 -4.54 -0.60 -2.06
C PHE A 51 -4.90 -1.86 -2.86
N ARG A 52 -4.25 -2.09 -4.00
CA ARG A 52 -4.52 -3.25 -4.85
C ARG A 52 -4.13 -4.56 -4.14
N LYS A 53 -4.96 -5.59 -4.30
CA LYS A 53 -4.72 -6.95 -3.82
C LYS A 53 -4.60 -7.91 -5.03
N PRO A 54 -3.37 -8.28 -5.43
CA PRO A 54 -3.17 -9.33 -6.41
C PRO A 54 -3.49 -10.70 -5.82
N ASP A 55 -3.95 -11.60 -6.68
CA ASP A 55 -4.08 -13.02 -6.36
C ASP A 55 -2.70 -13.66 -6.49
N ARG A 56 -2.21 -14.29 -5.40
CA ARG A 56 -0.92 -14.99 -5.39
C ARG A 56 -1.14 -16.49 -5.33
N THR A 57 -0.49 -17.20 -6.24
CA THR A 57 -0.42 -18.67 -6.22
C THR A 57 0.86 -19.09 -5.52
N ILE A 58 0.74 -19.77 -4.39
CA ILE A 58 1.87 -20.41 -3.73
C ILE A 58 2.12 -21.74 -4.45
N ILE A 59 3.31 -21.89 -5.05
CA ILE A 59 3.69 -23.08 -5.82
C ILE A 59 4.34 -24.13 -4.91
N ASP A 60 5.04 -23.69 -3.87
CA ASP A 60 5.68 -24.57 -2.90
C ASP A 60 4.66 -25.15 -1.91
N LYS A 61 4.78 -26.45 -1.63
CA LYS A 61 3.92 -27.20 -0.71
C LYS A 61 4.69 -27.75 0.49
N ASP A 62 5.99 -27.53 0.60
CA ASP A 62 6.75 -27.94 1.77
C ASP A 62 6.29 -27.16 3.01
N PRO A 63 5.79 -27.83 4.06
CA PRO A 63 5.39 -27.17 5.30
C PRO A 63 6.55 -26.48 6.04
N ASN A 64 7.80 -26.78 5.69
CA ASN A 64 8.97 -26.15 6.30
C ASN A 64 9.45 -24.90 5.55
N THR A 65 8.86 -24.54 4.41
CA THR A 65 9.21 -23.33 3.67
C THR A 65 8.55 -22.12 4.32
N LEU A 66 9.35 -21.10 4.65
CA LEU A 66 8.88 -19.81 5.11
C LEU A 66 8.77 -18.85 3.91
N LEU A 67 7.57 -18.31 3.68
CA LEU A 67 7.32 -17.37 2.59
C LEU A 67 7.45 -15.93 3.09
N SER A 68 7.83 -15.02 2.18
CA SER A 68 7.83 -13.59 2.49
C SER A 68 6.40 -13.14 2.83
N PRO A 69 6.21 -12.40 3.93
CA PRO A 69 4.90 -11.90 4.32
C PRO A 69 4.42 -10.75 3.44
N CYS A 70 5.32 -10.05 2.73
CA CYS A 70 4.97 -8.89 1.92
C CYS A 70 5.92 -8.69 0.72
N ASP A 71 5.57 -7.75 -0.16
CA ASP A 71 6.44 -7.30 -1.25
C ASP A 71 7.41 -6.22 -0.77
N GLY A 72 8.70 -6.44 -0.97
CA GLY A 72 9.68 -5.43 -0.60
C GLY A 72 11.09 -5.82 -0.84
N GLU A 73 11.96 -4.93 -0.40
CA GLU A 73 13.39 -5.15 -0.38
C GLU A 73 13.81 -5.58 1.03
N ILE A 74 14.65 -6.61 1.13
CA ILE A 74 15.22 -6.98 2.42
C ILE A 74 16.30 -5.96 2.76
N VAL A 75 16.07 -5.21 3.84
CA VAL A 75 16.97 -4.14 4.29
C VAL A 75 17.85 -4.53 5.46
N VAL A 76 17.45 -5.56 6.23
CA VAL A 76 18.22 -6.07 7.38
C VAL A 76 18.05 -7.58 7.49
N ILE A 77 19.14 -8.28 7.75
CA ILE A 77 19.17 -9.67 8.22
C ILE A 77 20.19 -9.75 9.36
N GLU A 78 19.74 -9.87 10.60
CA GLU A 78 20.64 -9.87 11.75
C GLU A 78 20.10 -10.67 12.95
N LYS A 79 20.98 -11.03 13.90
CA LYS A 79 20.56 -11.68 15.14
C LYS A 79 20.18 -10.62 16.17
N VAL A 80 18.97 -10.72 16.71
CA VAL A 80 18.45 -9.81 17.73
C VAL A 80 17.85 -10.58 18.90
N MET A 81 17.86 -9.99 20.09
CA MET A 81 17.05 -10.46 21.22
C MET A 81 15.62 -9.95 21.04
N GLU A 82 14.67 -10.83 20.72
CA GLU A 82 13.24 -10.47 20.67
C GLU A 82 12.69 -10.51 22.10
N THR A 83 12.17 -9.39 22.60
CA THR A 83 11.85 -9.19 24.02
C THR A 83 10.34 -9.21 24.33
N GLU A 84 9.46 -9.08 23.34
CA GLU A 84 8.02 -8.94 23.56
C GLU A 84 7.33 -10.30 23.67
N PHE A 85 7.56 -11.20 22.71
CA PHE A 85 6.80 -12.45 22.58
C PHE A 85 7.62 -13.70 22.89
N LEU A 86 8.78 -13.84 22.27
CA LEU A 86 9.67 -15.00 22.27
C LEU A 86 10.71 -14.96 23.39
N LYS A 87 11.14 -13.77 23.82
CA LYS A 87 12.12 -13.56 24.91
C LYS A 87 13.43 -14.33 24.71
N LYS A 88 13.94 -14.38 23.46
CA LYS A 88 15.15 -15.14 23.08
C LYS A 88 15.84 -14.54 21.84
N GLU A 89 17.08 -15.00 21.58
CA GLU A 89 17.78 -14.69 20.33
C GLU A 89 17.04 -15.26 19.12
N CYS A 90 16.79 -14.40 18.15
CA CYS A 90 16.12 -14.71 16.89
C CYS A 90 16.87 -14.08 15.71
N LEU A 91 16.70 -14.64 14.51
CA LEU A 91 17.12 -13.98 13.29
C LEU A 91 16.00 -13.05 12.83
N GLN A 92 16.25 -11.74 12.83
CA GLN A 92 15.34 -10.74 12.28
C GLN A 92 15.58 -10.56 10.79
N VAL A 93 14.49 -10.56 10.02
CA VAL A 93 14.48 -10.19 8.61
C VAL A 93 13.55 -8.99 8.46
N SER A 94 14.10 -7.84 8.08
CA SER A 94 13.32 -6.61 7.88
C SER A 94 13.10 -6.36 6.40
N ILE A 95 11.84 -6.16 6.01
CA ILE A 95 11.44 -5.93 4.62
C ILE A 95 10.87 -4.51 4.51
N PHE A 96 11.43 -3.72 3.60
CA PHE A 96 10.95 -2.37 3.30
C PHE A 96 9.96 -2.41 2.12
N MET A 97 8.74 -1.93 2.37
CA MET A 97 7.70 -1.80 1.34
C MET A 97 7.76 -0.39 0.73
N SER A 98 8.18 -0.28 -0.52
CA SER A 98 8.10 0.99 -1.24
C SER A 98 6.64 1.37 -1.52
N PRO A 99 6.33 2.67 -1.78
CA PRO A 99 4.98 3.09 -2.15
C PRO A 99 4.44 2.45 -3.45
N LEU A 100 5.31 1.87 -4.27
CA LEU A 100 4.92 1.17 -5.50
C LEU A 100 4.65 -0.33 -5.29
N ASN A 101 5.06 -0.86 -4.13
CA ASN A 101 4.80 -2.24 -3.76
C ASN A 101 3.34 -2.41 -3.36
N VAL A 102 2.88 -3.66 -3.39
CA VAL A 102 1.58 -4.01 -2.81
C VAL A 102 1.68 -3.87 -1.30
N HIS A 103 0.98 -2.89 -0.74
CA HIS A 103 0.96 -2.61 0.71
C HIS A 103 -0.02 -3.53 1.45
N ILE A 104 0.25 -4.84 1.35
CA ILE A 104 -0.51 -5.90 2.02
C ILE A 104 0.50 -6.88 2.59
N ASN A 105 0.27 -7.27 3.84
CA ASN A 105 0.91 -8.41 4.46
C ASN A 105 -0.05 -9.62 4.33
N TRP A 106 0.45 -10.75 3.82
CA TRP A 106 -0.30 -11.98 3.62
C TRP A 106 -0.35 -12.85 4.87
#